data_AF-A0A0S8E2L1-F1
#
_entry.id   AF-A0A0S8E2L1-F1
#
_cell.length_a   1.000
_cell.length_b   1.000
_cell.length_c   1.000
_cell.angle_alpha   90.00
_cell.angle_beta   90.00
_cell.angle_gamma   90.00
#
_symmetry.space_group_name_H-M   'P 1'
#
loop_
_entity.id
_entity.type
_entity.pdbx_description
1 polymer ?
#
loop_
_entity_poly.entity_id
_entity_poly.type
_entity_poly.pdbx_seq_one_letter_code
_entity_poly.pdbx_strand_id
1 'polypeptide(L)'
;MRADVLGISVNSAPHTRYSVVLAELLKQRRRDLVNLGGGQQATFLTEEMLRPGHIDAVVRGKGEFALCEILAAGDYRGVAGVPAAR
;
A
#
# COMPACT_ATOMS: atom_id res chain seq x y z
N MET A 1 -6.66 -4.94 -19.98
CA MET A 1 -5.48 -4.97 -19.10
C MET A 1 -5.97 -5.07 -17.67
N ARG A 2 -5.46 -6.03 -16.87
CA ARG A 2 -5.85 -6.25 -15.46
C ARG A 2 -4.60 -5.99 -14.62
N ALA A 3 -4.70 -5.15 -13.59
CA ALA A 3 -3.59 -4.88 -12.68
C ALA A 3 -3.51 -5.92 -11.56
N ASP A 4 -2.31 -6.33 -11.19
CA ASP A 4 -2.05 -7.23 -10.05
C ASP A 4 -1.68 -6.46 -8.78
N VAL A 5 -1.15 -5.25 -8.95
CA VAL A 5 -0.75 -4.34 -7.88
C VAL A 5 -1.35 -2.95 -8.15
N LEU A 6 -1.86 -2.31 -7.11
CA LEU A 6 -2.29 -0.91 -7.11
C LEU A 6 -1.50 -0.12 -6.07
N GLY A 7 -0.82 0.94 -6.52
CA GLY A 7 -0.20 1.93 -5.63
C GLY A 7 -1.15 3.10 -5.33
N ILE A 8 -1.27 3.47 -4.05
CA ILE A 8 -2.01 4.63 -3.57
C ILE A 8 -1.02 5.61 -2.94
N SER A 9 -0.74 6.71 -3.64
CA SER A 9 0.11 7.80 -3.12
C SER A 9 -0.71 8.73 -2.22
N VAL A 10 -0.25 8.94 -1.00
CA VAL A 10 -0.90 9.75 0.04
C VAL A 10 0.04 10.87 0.46
N ASN A 11 -0.35 12.10 0.13
CA ASN A 11 0.44 13.30 0.37
C ASN A 11 -0.03 14.15 1.54
N SER A 12 -1.21 13.92 2.09
CA SER A 12 -1.77 14.73 3.18
C SER A 12 -2.63 13.91 4.15
N ALA A 13 -2.68 14.32 5.41
CA ALA A 13 -3.41 13.62 6.47
C ALA A 13 -4.90 13.36 6.16
N PRO A 14 -5.67 14.33 5.63
CA PRO A 14 -7.07 14.11 5.27
C PRO A 14 -7.27 13.00 4.25
N HIS A 15 -6.28 12.76 3.37
CA HIS A 15 -6.38 11.74 2.33
C HIS A 15 -6.24 10.32 2.87
N THR A 16 -5.64 10.13 4.05
CA THR A 16 -5.46 8.81 4.68
C THR A 16 -6.76 8.02 4.75
N ARG A 17 -7.85 8.65 5.23
CA ARG A 17 -9.16 8.01 5.34
C ARG A 17 -9.72 7.64 3.97
N TYR A 18 -9.61 8.52 2.99
CA TYR A 18 -10.10 8.26 1.63
C TYR A 18 -9.33 7.12 0.97
N SER A 19 -8.01 7.06 1.16
CA SER A 19 -7.16 5.97 0.66
C SER A 19 -7.53 4.62 1.25
N VAL A 20 -7.79 4.54 2.56
CA VAL A 20 -8.24 3.31 3.21
C VAL A 20 -9.61 2.86 2.68
N VAL A 21 -10.57 3.78 2.58
CA VAL A 21 -11.92 3.47 2.05
C VAL A 21 -11.83 3.00 0.58
N LEU A 22 -10.98 3.64 -0.23
CA LEU A 22 -10.75 3.22 -1.60
C LEU A 22 -10.19 1.79 -1.64
N ALA A 23 -9.19 1.50 -0.82
CA ALA A 23 -8.59 0.16 -0.73
C ALA A 23 -9.61 -0.91 -0.30
N GLU A 24 -10.50 -0.59 0.64
CA GLU A 24 -11.60 -1.46 1.06
C GLU A 24 -12.53 -1.79 -0.11
N LEU A 25 -13.02 -0.77 -0.81
CA LEU A 25 -13.94 -0.92 -1.94
C LEU A 25 -13.32 -1.73 -3.09
N LEU A 26 -12.00 -1.69 -3.23
CA LEU A 26 -11.26 -2.49 -4.19
C LEU A 26 -11.14 -3.95 -3.73
N LYS A 27 -10.80 -4.21 -2.47
CA LYS A 27 -10.73 -5.57 -1.91
C LYS A 27 -12.08 -6.28 -1.94
N GLN A 28 -13.18 -5.55 -1.77
CA GLN A 28 -14.54 -6.09 -1.91
C GLN A 28 -14.81 -6.61 -3.32
N ARG A 29 -14.24 -6.00 -4.36
CA ARG A 29 -14.38 -6.43 -5.76
C ARG A 29 -13.30 -7.41 -6.20
N ARG A 30 -12.10 -7.28 -5.65
CA ARG A 30 -10.90 -8.04 -6.02
C ARG A 30 -10.03 -8.28 -4.79
N ARG A 31 -10.24 -9.42 -4.15
CA ARG A 31 -9.43 -9.84 -2.99
C ARG A 31 -7.97 -10.13 -3.35
N ASP A 32 -7.71 -10.46 -4.61
CA ASP A 32 -6.39 -10.80 -5.15
C ASP A 32 -5.53 -9.57 -5.51
N LEU A 33 -6.11 -8.37 -5.57
CA LEU A 33 -5.37 -7.15 -5.88
C LEU A 33 -4.49 -6.75 -4.69
N VAL A 34 -3.19 -6.59 -4.90
CA VAL A 34 -2.28 -6.06 -3.88
C VAL A 34 -2.39 -4.54 -3.84
N ASN A 35 -2.85 -4.00 -2.72
CA ASN A 35 -2.97 -2.57 -2.47
C ASN A 35 -1.76 -2.08 -1.66
N LEU A 36 -0.92 -1.26 -2.28
CA LEU A 36 0.25 -0.64 -1.64
C LEU A 36 -0.03 0.83 -1.32
N GLY A 37 0.17 1.24 -0.07
CA GLY A 37 0.22 2.65 0.31
C GLY A 37 1.61 3.23 0.12
N GLY A 38 1.73 4.50 -0.25
CA GLY A 38 3.01 5.19 -0.37
C GLY A 38 2.86 6.70 -0.25
N GLY A 39 3.98 7.43 -0.28
CA GLY A 39 4.01 8.88 -0.12
C GLY A 39 4.29 9.33 1.31
N GLN A 40 4.49 10.64 1.47
CA GLN A 40 4.91 11.24 2.74
C GLN A 40 3.95 10.90 3.88
N GLN A 41 2.64 11.02 3.64
CA GLN A 41 1.69 10.76 4.71
C GLN A 41 1.60 9.28 5.08
N ALA A 42 1.65 8.39 4.08
CA ALA A 42 1.65 6.95 4.35
C ALA A 42 2.87 6.53 5.17
N THR A 43 4.01 7.17 4.93
CA THR A 43 5.23 6.95 5.69
C THR A 43 5.06 7.29 7.18
N PHE A 44 4.33 8.37 7.50
CA PHE A 44 4.12 8.80 8.89
C PHE A 44 2.92 8.12 9.59
N LEU A 45 1.88 7.74 8.84
CA LEU A 45 0.65 7.12 9.35
C LEU A 45 0.53 5.64 8.94
N THR A 46 1.65 4.93 8.98
CA THR A 46 1.72 3.54 8.53
C THR A 46 0.76 2.63 9.29
N GLU A 47 0.68 2.74 10.61
CA GLU A 47 -0.18 1.88 11.42
C GLU A 47 -1.66 2.14 11.12
N GLU A 48 -2.06 3.39 10.97
CA GLU A 48 -3.43 3.79 10.64
C GLU A 48 -3.86 3.27 9.26
N MET A 49 -2.93 3.25 8.30
CA MET A 49 -3.19 2.73 6.96
C MET A 49 -3.29 1.20 6.93
N LEU A 50 -2.49 0.50 7.73
CA LEU A 50 -2.44 -0.96 7.74
C LEU A 50 -3.51 -1.60 8.64
N ARG A 51 -3.86 -0.97 9.77
CA ARG A 51 -4.79 -1.52 10.78
C ARG A 51 -6.13 -2.01 10.22
N PRO A 52 -6.78 -1.36 9.24
CA PRO A 52 -8.02 -1.85 8.64
C PRO A 52 -7.86 -3.14 7.82
N GLY A 53 -6.64 -3.50 7.40
CA GLY A 53 -6.35 -4.71 6.64
C GLY A 53 -6.75 -4.65 5.16
N HIS A 54 -7.01 -3.46 4.62
CA HIS A 54 -7.38 -3.27 3.20
C HIS A 54 -6.22 -2.77 2.33
N ILE A 55 -5.20 -2.21 2.98
CA ILE A 55 -3.90 -1.89 2.39
C ILE A 55 -2.95 -2.98 2.87
N ASP A 56 -2.38 -3.74 1.93
CA ASP A 56 -1.58 -4.93 2.22
C ASP A 56 -0.20 -4.56 2.75
N ALA A 57 0.36 -3.45 2.26
CA ALA A 57 1.65 -2.93 2.68
C ALA A 57 1.77 -1.42 2.46
N VAL A 58 2.69 -0.79 3.19
CA VAL A 58 3.06 0.63 3.01
C VAL A 58 4.52 0.72 2.62
N VAL A 59 4.82 1.36 1.49
CA VAL A 59 6.18 1.70 1.07
C VAL A 59 6.58 3.01 1.72
N ARG A 60 7.50 2.95 2.70
CA ARG A 60 7.96 4.12 3.44
C ARG A 60 9.13 4.81 2.74
N GLY A 61 9.15 6.14 2.76
CA GLY A 61 10.20 6.94 2.15
C GLY A 61 10.16 6.92 0.62
N LYS A 62 11.34 6.86 -0.01
CA LYS A 62 11.49 6.75 -1.46
C LYS A 62 11.20 5.32 -1.91
N GLY A 63 10.20 5.14 -2.77
CA GLY A 63 9.63 3.84 -3.08
C GLY A 63 10.09 3.20 -4.39
N GLU A 64 10.95 3.87 -5.17
CA GLU A 64 11.34 3.42 -6.52
C GLU A 64 12.04 2.06 -6.49
N PHE A 65 13.02 1.90 -5.61
CA PHE A 65 13.75 0.65 -5.44
C PHE A 65 12.89 -0.43 -4.78
N ALA A 66 12.15 -0.07 -3.74
CA ALA A 66 11.24 -1.01 -3.08
C ALA A 66 10.18 -1.54 -4.08
N LEU A 67 9.61 -0.69 -4.92
CA LEU A 67 8.66 -1.11 -5.96
C LEU A 67 9.32 -2.05 -6.98
N CYS A 68 10.55 -1.75 -7.42
CA CYS A 68 11.30 -2.66 -8.30
C CYS A 68 11.53 -4.03 -7.63
N GLU A 69 11.92 -4.06 -6.36
CA GLU A 69 12.10 -5.31 -5.60
C GLU A 69 10.79 -6.10 -5.48
N ILE A 70 9.67 -5.43 -5.16
CA ILE A 70 8.34 -6.04 -5.08
C ILE A 70 7.95 -6.66 -6.42
N LEU A 71 8.12 -5.92 -7.52
CA LEU A 71 7.75 -6.38 -8.85
C LEU A 71 8.65 -7.51 -9.34
N ALA A 72 9.95 -7.48 -9.00
CA ALA A 72 10.90 -8.53 -9.35
C ALA A 72 10.64 -9.83 -8.56
N ALA A 73 10.27 -9.72 -7.28
CA ALA A 73 9.94 -10.86 -6.42
C ALA A 73 8.51 -11.38 -6.63
N GLY A 74 7.60 -10.55 -7.14
CA GLY A 74 6.17 -10.83 -7.19
C GLY A 74 5.48 -10.80 -5.81
N ASP A 75 6.15 -10.26 -4.80
CA ASP A 75 5.71 -10.24 -3.39
C ASP A 75 6.30 -9.02 -2.67
N TYR A 76 5.52 -8.44 -1.76
CA TYR A 76 5.93 -7.30 -0.95
C TYR A 76 6.52 -7.69 0.41
N ARG A 77 6.30 -8.93 0.85
CA ARG A 77 6.74 -9.39 2.16
C ARG A 77 8.25 -9.51 2.21
N GLY A 78 8.87 -8.96 3.25
CA GLY A 78 10.32 -9.00 3.46
C GLY A 78 11.10 -7.90 2.74
N VAL A 79 10.46 -7.06 1.93
CA VAL A 79 11.11 -5.90 1.30
C VAL A 79 11.44 -4.84 2.35
N ALA A 80 12.68 -4.35 2.35
CA ALA A 80 13.14 -3.39 3.34
C ALA A 80 12.34 -2.08 3.26
N GLY A 81 11.90 -1.58 4.42
CA GLY A 81 11.09 -0.35 4.47
C GLY A 81 9.61 -0.53 4.12
N VAL A 82 9.15 -1.76 3.87
CA VAL A 82 7.77 -2.09 3.48
C VAL A 82 7.05 -2.91 4.56
N PRO A 83 6.53 -2.28 5.62
CA PRO A 83 5.67 -2.96 6.59
C PRO A 83 4.37 -3.44 5.94
N ALA A 84 3.96 -4.65 6.33
CA ALA A 84 2.75 -5.32 5.86
C ALA A 84 1.63 -5.28 6.91
N ALA A 85 0.38 -5.32 6.46
CA ALA A 85 -0.75 -5.59 7.33
C ALA A 85 -0.59 -6.99 7.97
N ARG A 86 -1.03 -7.11 9.23
CA ARG A 86 -0.99 -8.36 10.00
C ARG A 86 -2.19 -9.24 9.67
#